data_AF-A0A327Z0E4-F1
#
_entry.id   AF-A0A327Z0E4-F1
#
_cell.length_a   1.000
_cell.length_b   1.000
_cell.length_c   1.000
_cell.angle_alpha   90.00
_cell.angle_beta   90.00
_cell.angle_gamma   90.00
#
_symmetry.space_group_name_H-M   'P 1'
#
loop_
_entity.id
_entity.type
_entity.pdbx_description
1 polymer ?
#
loop_
_entity_poly.entity_id
_entity_poly.type
_entity_poly.pdbx_seq_one_letter_code
_entity_poly.pdbx_strand_id
1 'polypeptide(L)'
;MSRLVPWTRTVVGLLAAGILLDLRFWTWPWARAASLLDDHLLFVLFAVPALLVAAAPALLRRRAAAWTYQSRAVIEEPKCPWLLSYPGVGIVVALVATVGVVALMSMMSLASSAVKGAQPGLQIEVIKSGLGLFAASGAVAALLLALRRQRHVELAQVHTELDATERRFTDLYTKAVEQLGSADAAVRLGGLYALERAAQNDIGQRQTIVNVLCAYLRMPYQPPVAAAAVGGRAHEVNGDLPVELPLGSGERQPQDGRDAKLEFQVRLTAQGILTLHLTCPLDPAYDMVRFCPPSRTSDFWPFLDIDLTGATLIDWALPQGYVSKALFENAVFVGRTVFDGVAFAGEARFGGARFDGEVRFDDAVFHGVASFADVRFAEPPSFNDASAESQSTRSDVWPPGWRLGQSDSRFTKLVHE
;
A
#
# COMPACT_ATOMS: atom_id res chain seq x y z
N MET A 1 -13.27 -64.06 -24.77
CA MET A 1 -11.82 -63.83 -24.98
C MET A 1 -11.41 -62.72 -24.01
N SER A 2 -11.06 -63.05 -22.77
CA SER A 2 -9.67 -63.29 -22.31
C SER A 2 -8.80 -62.04 -22.49
N ARG A 3 -8.24 -61.38 -21.48
CA ARG A 3 -7.25 -61.93 -20.53
C ARG A 3 -7.16 -61.01 -19.29
N LEU A 4 -7.50 -61.52 -18.11
CA LEU A 4 -7.01 -60.98 -16.84
C LEU A 4 -5.89 -61.91 -16.36
N VAL A 5 -4.67 -61.39 -16.38
CA VAL A 5 -3.42 -62.08 -16.03
C VAL A 5 -3.14 -61.91 -14.52
N PRO A 6 -2.48 -62.89 -13.86
CA PRO A 6 -2.69 -63.19 -12.45
C PRO A 6 -1.53 -62.67 -11.57
N TRP A 7 -1.78 -61.63 -10.78
CA TRP A 7 -0.84 -61.16 -9.74
C TRP A 7 -1.22 -61.60 -8.32
N THR A 8 -2.42 -62.12 -8.12
CA THR A 8 -2.94 -62.47 -6.78
C THR A 8 -2.48 -63.84 -6.28
N ARG A 9 -2.01 -64.74 -7.15
CA ARG A 9 -1.57 -66.09 -6.75
C ARG A 9 -0.10 -66.16 -6.30
N THR A 10 0.76 -65.28 -6.79
CA THR A 10 2.19 -65.23 -6.41
C THR A 10 2.41 -64.55 -5.06
N VAL A 11 1.62 -63.52 -4.72
CA VAL A 11 1.70 -62.84 -3.42
C VAL A 11 1.16 -63.71 -2.29
N VAL A 12 0.07 -64.45 -2.53
CA VAL A 12 -0.50 -65.39 -1.53
C VAL A 12 0.42 -66.61 -1.34
N GLY A 13 1.12 -67.06 -2.39
CA GLY A 13 2.10 -68.15 -2.29
C GLY A 13 3.36 -67.78 -1.49
N LEU A 14 3.86 -66.55 -1.63
CA LEU A 14 5.01 -66.06 -0.86
C LEU A 14 4.67 -65.79 0.61
N LEU A 15 3.45 -65.32 0.90
CA LEU A 15 2.96 -65.17 2.28
C LEU A 15 2.74 -66.52 2.96
N ALA A 16 2.26 -67.54 2.24
CA ALA A 16 2.12 -68.90 2.78
C ALA A 16 3.49 -69.57 3.03
N ALA A 17 4.49 -69.31 2.19
CA ALA A 17 5.85 -69.82 2.38
C ALA A 17 6.56 -69.16 3.58
N GLY A 18 6.32 -67.87 3.84
CA GLY A 18 6.83 -67.17 5.02
C GLY A 18 6.16 -67.56 6.34
N ILE A 19 4.94 -68.14 6.28
CA ILE A 19 4.21 -68.64 7.46
C ILE A 19 4.58 -70.11 7.77
N LEU A 20 5.03 -70.88 6.77
CA LEU A 20 5.46 -72.28 6.94
C LEU A 20 6.96 -72.43 7.28
N LEU A 21 7.78 -71.43 6.99
CA LEU A 21 9.18 -71.38 7.40
C LEU A 21 9.34 -70.49 8.64
N ASP A 22 9.42 -71.16 9.78
CA ASP A 22 10.16 -70.75 10.98
C ASP A 22 9.41 -70.05 12.14
N LEU A 23 8.34 -70.69 12.63
CA LEU A 23 7.80 -70.45 13.98
C LEU A 23 8.30 -71.46 15.03
N ARG A 24 9.48 -72.07 14.84
CA ARG A 24 10.07 -72.99 15.83
C ARG A 24 11.30 -72.46 16.58
N PHE A 25 11.78 -71.24 16.28
CA PHE A 25 12.96 -70.69 16.96
C PHE A 25 12.79 -69.36 17.72
N TRP A 26 11.59 -68.76 17.76
CA TRP A 26 11.37 -67.51 18.51
C TRP A 26 10.74 -67.74 19.89
N THR A 27 11.46 -68.41 20.80
CA THR A 27 11.10 -68.43 22.23
C THR A 27 11.64 -67.18 22.92
N TRP A 28 11.17 -66.00 22.51
CA TRP A 28 11.35 -64.79 23.30
C TRP A 28 10.39 -64.83 24.47
N PRO A 29 10.84 -64.65 25.72
CA PRO A 29 9.98 -64.79 26.89
C PRO A 29 9.08 -63.56 27.02
N TRP A 30 7.98 -63.53 26.27
CA TRP A 30 6.93 -62.51 26.37
C TRP A 30 6.43 -62.33 27.80
N ALA A 31 6.50 -63.38 28.63
CA ALA A 31 6.19 -63.31 30.06
C ALA A 31 7.14 -62.39 30.87
N ARG A 32 8.44 -62.35 30.53
CA ARG A 32 9.40 -61.44 31.19
C ARG A 32 9.35 -60.02 30.64
N ALA A 33 9.08 -59.88 29.35
CA ALA A 33 8.86 -58.56 28.74
C ALA A 33 7.56 -57.92 29.24
N ALA A 34 6.50 -58.71 29.43
CA ALA A 34 5.23 -58.26 30.00
C ALA A 34 5.36 -57.90 31.48
N SER A 35 6.11 -58.66 32.29
CA SER A 35 6.32 -58.32 33.71
C SER A 35 7.21 -57.09 33.92
N LEU A 36 8.21 -56.88 33.05
CA LEU A 36 9.01 -55.64 33.04
C LEU A 36 8.19 -54.43 32.57
N LEU A 37 7.22 -54.65 31.68
CA LEU A 37 6.26 -53.62 31.31
C LEU A 37 5.30 -53.33 32.48
N ASP A 38 4.81 -54.34 33.20
CA ASP A 38 3.86 -54.19 34.32
C ASP A 38 4.44 -53.32 35.46
N ASP A 39 5.72 -53.52 35.81
CA ASP A 39 6.39 -52.76 36.89
C ASP A 39 6.78 -51.32 36.49
N HIS A 40 6.90 -51.03 35.18
CA HIS A 40 7.36 -49.73 34.67
C HIS A 40 6.33 -49.01 33.78
N LEU A 41 5.16 -49.60 33.57
CA LEU A 41 4.07 -49.07 32.74
C LEU A 41 3.57 -47.73 33.28
N LEU A 42 3.45 -47.59 34.60
CA LEU A 42 3.14 -46.32 35.26
C LEU A 42 4.24 -45.28 34.99
N PHE A 43 5.51 -45.66 35.05
CA PHE A 43 6.62 -44.73 34.84
C PHE A 43 6.66 -44.24 33.38
N VAL A 44 6.47 -45.13 32.40
CA VAL A 44 6.42 -44.77 30.97
C VAL A 44 5.16 -43.95 30.65
N LEU A 45 3.99 -44.28 31.23
CA LEU A 45 2.74 -43.53 31.01
C LEU A 45 2.73 -42.14 31.64
N PHE A 46 3.40 -41.93 32.79
CA PHE A 46 3.44 -40.61 33.44
C PHE A 46 4.65 -39.78 33.01
N ALA A 47 5.82 -40.41 32.79
CA ALA A 47 7.02 -39.67 32.42
C ALA A 47 6.94 -39.14 30.99
N VAL A 48 6.37 -39.86 30.02
CA VAL A 48 6.32 -39.40 28.62
C VAL A 48 5.42 -38.16 28.44
N PRO A 49 4.19 -38.09 28.99
CA PRO A 49 3.38 -36.87 28.95
C PRO A 49 3.97 -35.72 29.77
N ALA A 50 4.53 -36.00 30.96
CA ALA A 50 5.19 -34.98 31.77
C ALA A 50 6.42 -34.38 31.07
N LEU A 51 7.18 -35.22 30.36
CA LEU A 51 8.36 -34.79 29.60
C LEU A 51 7.97 -34.07 28.31
N LEU A 52 6.86 -34.42 27.67
CA LEU A 52 6.28 -33.65 26.56
C LEU A 52 5.75 -32.27 27.00
N VAL A 53 5.09 -32.20 28.17
CA VAL A 53 4.62 -30.94 28.77
C VAL A 53 5.80 -30.07 29.22
N ALA A 54 6.87 -30.67 29.78
CA ALA A 54 8.07 -29.96 30.22
C ALA A 54 8.99 -29.55 29.06
N ALA A 55 9.03 -30.30 27.95
CA ALA A 55 9.88 -30.02 26.80
C ALA A 55 9.23 -29.09 25.75
N ALA A 56 7.89 -29.01 25.72
CA ALA A 56 7.17 -28.13 24.80
C ALA A 56 7.62 -26.65 24.84
N PRO A 57 7.85 -26.03 26.02
CA PRO A 57 8.34 -24.63 26.08
C PRO A 57 9.74 -24.45 25.48
N ALA A 58 10.64 -25.43 25.64
CA ALA A 58 12.02 -25.34 25.17
C ALA A 58 12.13 -25.51 23.64
N LEU A 59 11.34 -26.42 23.06
CA LEU A 59 11.23 -26.62 21.61
C LEU A 59 10.55 -25.42 20.93
N LEU A 60 9.55 -24.81 21.57
CA LEU A 60 8.88 -23.61 21.08
C LEU A 60 9.78 -22.37 21.12
N ARG A 61 10.62 -22.20 22.15
CA ARG A 61 11.63 -21.13 22.19
C ARG A 61 12.66 -21.24 21.05
N ARG A 62 13.07 -22.46 20.68
CA ARG A 62 13.99 -22.68 19.54
C ARG A 62 13.37 -22.34 18.18
N ARG A 63 12.06 -22.53 18.01
CA ARG A 63 11.32 -22.14 16.78
C ARG A 63 10.98 -20.66 16.73
N ALA A 64 10.68 -20.03 17.87
CA ALA A 64 10.46 -18.59 17.95
C ALA A 64 11.73 -17.79 17.60
N ALA A 65 12.91 -18.27 18.02
CA ALA A 65 14.19 -17.66 17.65
C ALA A 65 14.49 -17.70 16.14
N ALA A 66 13.86 -18.61 15.39
CA ALA A 66 13.98 -18.68 13.93
C ALA A 66 12.97 -17.78 13.18
N TRP A 67 11.94 -17.28 13.87
CA TRP A 67 10.88 -16.43 13.28
C TRP A 67 11.01 -14.94 13.62
N THR A 68 11.75 -14.58 14.67
CA THR A 68 11.87 -13.18 15.13
C THR A 68 12.76 -12.28 14.28
N TYR A 69 13.31 -12.75 13.15
CA TYR A 69 14.13 -11.90 12.28
C TYR A 69 13.32 -11.13 11.22
N GLN A 70 12.09 -11.53 10.88
CA GLN A 70 11.43 -11.02 9.67
C GLN A 70 10.25 -10.05 9.88
N SER A 71 9.81 -9.79 11.11
CA SER A 71 8.60 -9.00 11.35
C SER A 71 8.86 -7.84 12.32
N ARG A 72 9.58 -6.83 11.83
CA ARG A 72 9.61 -5.49 12.42
C ARG A 72 8.68 -4.57 11.62
N ALA A 73 7.40 -4.93 11.53
CA ALA A 73 6.34 -4.04 11.09
C ALA A 73 5.45 -3.77 12.30
N VAL A 74 5.35 -2.50 12.64
CA VAL A 74 4.63 -1.95 13.79
C VAL A 74 3.14 -2.20 13.59
N ILE A 75 2.59 -3.18 14.30
CA ILE A 75 1.17 -3.25 14.64
C ILE A 75 1.12 -3.56 16.13
N GLU A 76 0.54 -2.66 16.93
CA GLU A 76 0.24 -2.91 18.34
C GLU A 76 -0.72 -4.10 18.43
N GLU A 77 -0.20 -5.29 18.72
CA GLU A 77 -1.05 -6.46 18.92
C GLU A 77 -1.89 -6.30 20.19
N PRO A 78 -3.22 -6.48 20.13
CA PRO A 78 -4.05 -6.56 21.31
C PRO A 78 -3.58 -7.76 22.15
N LYS A 79 -3.27 -7.50 23.44
CA LYS A 79 -2.83 -8.49 24.42
C LYS A 79 -3.77 -9.70 24.44
N CYS A 80 -3.45 -10.72 23.66
CA CYS A 80 -4.25 -11.94 23.64
C CYS A 80 -4.12 -12.63 25.00
N PRO A 81 -5.23 -13.09 25.62
CA PRO A 81 -5.14 -13.91 26.82
C PRO A 81 -4.33 -15.17 26.50
N TRP A 82 -3.34 -15.48 27.34
CA TRP A 82 -2.34 -16.55 27.14
C TRP A 82 -2.94 -17.91 26.76
N LEU A 83 -4.19 -18.18 27.14
CA LEU A 83 -4.96 -19.39 26.80
C LEU A 83 -5.20 -19.60 25.30
N LEU A 84 -5.23 -18.53 24.49
CA LEU A 84 -5.49 -18.60 23.04
C LEU A 84 -4.19 -18.75 22.21
N SER A 85 -3.03 -18.58 22.83
CA SER A 85 -1.72 -18.75 22.20
C SER A 85 -1.46 -20.21 21.80
N TYR A 86 -0.63 -20.45 20.77
CA TYR A 86 -0.18 -21.79 20.36
C TYR A 86 0.23 -22.70 21.53
N PRO A 87 1.02 -22.23 22.53
CA PRO A 87 1.35 -23.05 23.71
C PRO A 87 0.15 -23.31 24.64
N GLY A 88 -0.74 -22.33 24.84
CA GLY A 88 -1.91 -22.48 25.72
C GLY A 88 -2.84 -23.61 25.29
N VAL A 89 -3.09 -23.74 24.00
CA VAL A 89 -3.94 -24.83 23.44
C VAL A 89 -3.26 -26.20 23.53
N GLY A 90 -1.93 -26.26 23.34
CA GLY A 90 -1.18 -27.50 23.52
C GLY A 90 -1.31 -28.03 24.96
N ILE A 91 -1.29 -27.12 25.95
CA ILE A 91 -1.48 -27.46 27.36
C ILE A 91 -2.89 -27.99 27.64
N VAL A 92 -3.93 -27.34 27.10
CA VAL A 92 -5.33 -27.78 27.29
C VAL A 92 -5.57 -29.15 26.65
N VAL A 93 -5.08 -29.38 25.43
CA VAL A 93 -5.20 -30.69 24.75
C VAL A 93 -4.45 -31.78 25.52
N ALA A 94 -3.25 -31.48 26.02
CA ALA A 94 -2.49 -32.41 26.86
C ALA A 94 -3.23 -32.75 28.16
N LEU A 95 -3.83 -31.76 28.83
CA LEU A 95 -4.66 -31.95 30.02
C LEU A 95 -5.90 -32.81 29.76
N VAL A 96 -6.58 -32.60 28.64
CA VAL A 96 -7.75 -33.43 28.27
C VAL A 96 -7.32 -34.87 27.97
N ALA A 97 -6.19 -35.05 27.26
CA ALA A 97 -5.64 -36.37 26.98
C ALA A 97 -5.21 -37.11 28.25
N THR A 98 -4.55 -36.42 29.20
CA THR A 98 -4.14 -37.04 30.47
C THR A 98 -5.34 -37.41 31.33
N VAL A 99 -6.35 -36.55 31.45
CA VAL A 99 -7.61 -36.87 32.14
C VAL A 99 -8.26 -38.11 31.50
N GLY A 100 -8.25 -38.19 30.17
CA GLY A 100 -8.83 -39.34 29.47
C GLY A 100 -8.09 -40.65 29.73
N VAL A 101 -6.76 -40.62 29.73
CA VAL A 101 -5.93 -41.79 30.05
C VAL A 101 -6.13 -42.22 31.51
N VAL A 102 -6.22 -41.28 32.46
CA VAL A 102 -6.47 -41.57 33.88
C VAL A 102 -7.84 -42.22 34.07
N ALA A 103 -8.88 -41.73 33.38
CA ALA A 103 -10.22 -42.33 33.43
C ALA A 103 -10.27 -43.74 32.81
N LEU A 104 -9.55 -43.97 31.71
CA LEU A 104 -9.44 -45.31 31.10
C LEU A 104 -8.69 -46.28 32.03
N MET A 105 -7.62 -45.81 32.69
CA MET A 105 -6.83 -46.60 33.63
C MET A 105 -7.60 -46.92 34.92
N SER A 106 -8.36 -45.96 35.47
CA SER A 106 -9.22 -46.21 36.63
C SER A 106 -10.31 -47.22 36.30
N MET A 107 -10.88 -47.14 35.10
CA MET A 107 -11.84 -48.13 34.59
C MET A 107 -11.21 -49.52 34.42
N MET A 108 -9.99 -49.62 33.87
CA MET A 108 -9.27 -50.89 33.71
C MET A 108 -8.89 -51.53 35.06
N SER A 109 -8.47 -50.70 36.03
CA SER A 109 -8.12 -51.13 37.39
C SER A 109 -9.35 -51.57 38.21
N LEU A 110 -10.49 -50.91 38.02
CA LEU A 110 -11.75 -51.37 38.59
C LEU A 110 -12.24 -52.66 37.92
N ALA A 111 -12.06 -52.81 36.61
CA ALA A 111 -12.45 -54.03 35.90
C ALA A 111 -11.63 -55.24 36.36
N SER A 112 -10.33 -55.08 36.61
CA SER A 112 -9.47 -56.15 37.11
C SER A 112 -9.75 -56.51 38.58
N SER A 113 -10.17 -55.55 39.40
CA SER A 113 -10.61 -55.79 40.79
C SER A 113 -12.04 -56.34 40.89
N ALA A 114 -12.93 -56.01 39.95
CA ALA A 114 -14.30 -56.54 39.89
C ALA A 114 -14.36 -58.06 39.62
N VAL A 115 -13.35 -58.63 38.95
CA VAL A 115 -13.19 -60.09 38.76
C VAL A 115 -12.99 -60.83 40.09
N LYS A 116 -12.63 -60.13 41.18
CA LYS A 116 -12.46 -60.71 42.53
C LYS A 116 -13.66 -60.49 43.48
N GLY A 117 -14.77 -59.94 42.98
CA GLY A 117 -16.04 -59.80 43.70
C GLY A 117 -16.46 -58.33 43.83
N ALA A 118 -17.51 -57.91 43.11
CA ALA A 118 -18.02 -56.54 43.19
C ALA A 118 -19.54 -56.45 43.09
N GLN A 119 -20.10 -55.50 43.86
CA GLN A 119 -21.52 -55.12 43.87
C GLN A 119 -21.88 -54.27 42.62
N PRO A 120 -23.02 -54.52 41.95
CA PRO A 120 -23.35 -53.94 40.65
C PRO A 120 -23.71 -52.44 40.65
N GLY A 121 -24.03 -51.84 41.80
CA GLY A 121 -24.48 -50.44 41.89
C GLY A 121 -23.39 -49.39 41.64
N LEU A 122 -22.17 -49.61 42.14
CA LEU A 122 -21.05 -48.67 41.99
C LEU A 122 -20.50 -48.58 40.55
N GLN A 123 -20.69 -49.61 39.73
CA GLN A 123 -20.15 -49.65 38.38
C GLN A 123 -20.86 -48.67 37.44
N ILE A 124 -22.17 -48.47 37.60
CA ILE A 124 -22.97 -47.61 36.73
C ILE A 124 -22.70 -46.12 37.02
N GLU A 125 -22.53 -45.76 38.29
CA GLU A 125 -22.34 -44.37 38.72
C GLU A 125 -20.95 -43.83 38.31
N VAL A 126 -19.93 -44.69 38.31
CA VAL A 126 -18.58 -44.37 37.84
C VAL A 126 -18.53 -44.25 36.32
N ILE A 127 -19.20 -45.13 35.57
CA ILE A 127 -19.30 -45.04 34.10
C ILE A 127 -20.00 -43.73 33.69
N LYS A 128 -21.08 -43.37 34.39
CA LYS A 128 -21.85 -42.16 34.11
C LYS A 128 -21.05 -40.88 34.38
N SER A 129 -20.24 -40.88 35.44
CA SER A 129 -19.36 -39.76 35.81
C SER A 129 -18.17 -39.62 34.84
N GLY A 130 -17.57 -40.73 34.42
CA GLY A 130 -16.49 -40.74 33.43
C GLY A 130 -16.95 -40.21 32.07
N LEU A 131 -18.09 -40.68 31.57
CA LEU A 131 -18.65 -40.24 30.29
C LEU A 131 -18.98 -38.74 30.28
N GLY A 132 -19.51 -38.21 31.39
CA GLY A 132 -19.83 -36.78 31.54
C GLY A 132 -18.59 -35.88 31.47
N LEU A 133 -17.47 -36.30 32.06
CA LEU A 133 -16.22 -35.54 32.06
C LEU A 133 -15.55 -35.49 30.68
N PHE A 134 -15.59 -36.60 29.93
CA PHE A 134 -15.15 -36.65 28.53
C PHE A 134 -16.01 -35.78 27.62
N ALA A 135 -17.33 -35.83 27.77
CA ALA A 135 -18.23 -34.99 26.97
C ALA A 135 -18.00 -33.49 27.23
N ALA A 136 -17.84 -33.09 28.50
CA ALA A 136 -17.58 -31.70 28.88
C ALA A 136 -16.24 -31.18 28.33
N SER A 137 -15.17 -31.97 28.41
CA SER A 137 -13.86 -31.61 27.89
C SER A 137 -13.83 -31.53 26.36
N GLY A 138 -14.53 -32.44 25.66
CA GLY A 138 -14.73 -32.37 24.22
C GLY A 138 -15.46 -31.09 23.79
N ALA A 139 -16.50 -30.68 24.53
CA ALA A 139 -17.24 -29.45 24.26
C ALA A 139 -16.36 -28.19 24.43
N VAL A 140 -15.54 -28.13 25.48
CA VAL A 140 -14.60 -27.01 25.69
C VAL A 140 -13.54 -26.97 24.59
N ALA A 141 -13.00 -28.11 24.18
CA ALA A 141 -12.04 -28.19 23.09
C ALA A 141 -12.65 -27.75 21.75
N ALA A 142 -13.89 -28.16 21.47
CA ALA A 142 -14.63 -27.75 20.28
C ALA A 142 -14.89 -26.22 20.27
N LEU A 143 -15.29 -25.65 21.41
CA LEU A 143 -15.49 -24.21 21.56
C LEU A 143 -14.19 -23.42 21.33
N LEU A 144 -13.08 -23.87 21.90
CA LEU A 144 -11.77 -23.25 21.71
C LEU A 144 -11.30 -23.31 20.25
N LEU A 145 -11.53 -24.44 19.57
CA LEU A 145 -11.22 -24.59 18.15
C LEU A 145 -12.10 -23.69 17.28
N ALA A 146 -13.39 -23.56 17.60
CA ALA A 146 -14.30 -22.67 16.90
C ALA A 146 -13.87 -21.19 17.04
N LEU A 147 -13.56 -20.75 18.25
CA LEU A 147 -13.06 -19.39 18.52
C LEU A 147 -11.73 -19.10 17.80
N ARG A 148 -10.84 -20.10 17.69
CA ARG A 148 -9.62 -19.96 16.91
C ARG A 148 -9.86 -19.84 15.42
N ARG A 149 -10.71 -20.72 14.87
CA ARG A 149 -11.07 -20.67 13.46
C ARG A 149 -11.69 -19.33 13.12
N GLN A 150 -12.58 -18.82 13.99
CA GLN A 150 -13.18 -17.51 13.83
C GLN A 150 -12.12 -16.41 13.77
N ARG A 151 -11.16 -16.36 14.70
CA ARG A 151 -10.08 -15.37 14.67
C ARG A 151 -9.17 -15.48 13.44
N HIS A 152 -8.85 -16.70 13.02
CA HIS A 152 -8.06 -16.90 11.80
C HIS A 152 -8.80 -16.44 10.55
N VAL A 153 -10.13 -16.64 10.51
CA VAL A 153 -10.97 -16.15 9.43
C VAL A 153 -11.07 -14.62 9.47
N GLU A 154 -11.25 -14.01 10.65
CA GLU A 154 -11.28 -12.55 10.82
C GLU A 154 -9.97 -11.89 10.37
N LEU A 155 -8.82 -12.43 10.78
CA LEU A 155 -7.51 -11.94 10.34
C LEU A 155 -7.27 -12.16 8.84
N ALA A 156 -7.66 -13.34 8.31
CA ALA A 156 -7.56 -13.61 6.89
C ALA A 156 -8.48 -12.70 6.06
N GLN A 157 -9.64 -12.32 6.59
CA GLN A 157 -10.57 -11.39 5.96
C GLN A 157 -9.94 -10.00 5.83
N VAL A 158 -9.32 -9.47 6.89
CA VAL A 158 -8.64 -8.15 6.84
C VAL A 158 -7.55 -8.13 5.77
N HIS A 159 -6.72 -9.16 5.68
CA HIS A 159 -5.72 -9.27 4.60
C HIS A 159 -6.36 -9.36 3.22
N THR A 160 -7.47 -10.09 3.09
CA THR A 160 -8.18 -10.23 1.80
C THR A 160 -8.82 -8.91 1.37
N GLU A 161 -9.35 -8.11 2.31
CA GLU A 161 -9.92 -6.79 2.04
C GLU A 161 -8.85 -5.80 1.57
N LEU A 162 -7.69 -5.75 2.26
CA LEU A 162 -6.56 -4.93 1.85
C LEU A 162 -6.07 -5.33 0.45
N ASP A 163 -5.81 -6.61 0.21
CA ASP A 163 -5.41 -7.13 -1.10
C ASP A 163 -6.45 -6.80 -2.19
N ALA A 164 -7.75 -6.89 -1.87
CA ALA A 164 -8.82 -6.57 -2.81
C ALA A 164 -8.86 -5.08 -3.15
N THR A 165 -8.61 -4.19 -2.18
CA THR A 165 -8.53 -2.75 -2.44
C THR A 165 -7.32 -2.39 -3.29
N GLU A 166 -6.15 -2.98 -3.04
CA GLU A 166 -4.94 -2.76 -3.83
C GLU A 166 -5.09 -3.27 -5.27
N ARG A 167 -5.70 -4.46 -5.46
CA ARG A 167 -5.99 -5.00 -6.79
C ARG A 167 -6.99 -4.14 -7.55
N ARG A 168 -8.09 -3.74 -6.89
CA ARG A 168 -9.10 -2.87 -7.49
C ARG A 168 -8.51 -1.53 -7.92
N PHE A 169 -7.63 -0.94 -7.11
CA PHE A 169 -6.90 0.27 -7.47
C PHE A 169 -6.01 0.02 -8.69
N THR A 170 -5.20 -1.03 -8.67
CA THR A 170 -4.30 -1.39 -9.79
C THR A 170 -5.07 -1.58 -11.10
N ASP A 171 -6.22 -2.25 -11.06
CA ASP A 171 -7.06 -2.46 -12.25
C ASP A 171 -7.66 -1.15 -12.78
N LEU A 172 -8.20 -0.30 -11.89
CA LEU A 172 -8.75 1.01 -12.27
C LEU A 172 -7.67 1.95 -12.81
N TYR A 173 -6.51 1.97 -12.15
CA TYR A 173 -5.33 2.72 -12.56
C TYR A 173 -4.86 2.28 -13.95
N THR A 174 -4.63 0.98 -14.15
CA THR A 174 -4.16 0.43 -15.43
C THR A 174 -5.12 0.78 -16.56
N LYS A 175 -6.43 0.62 -16.31
CA LYS A 175 -7.47 0.96 -17.30
C LYS A 175 -7.52 2.46 -17.62
N ALA A 176 -7.37 3.32 -16.62
CA ALA A 176 -7.39 4.76 -16.82
C ALA A 176 -6.13 5.26 -17.56
N VAL A 177 -4.96 4.67 -17.29
CA VAL A 177 -3.72 4.93 -18.03
C VAL A 177 -3.83 4.44 -19.48
N GLU A 178 -4.42 3.27 -19.71
CA GLU A 178 -4.71 2.77 -21.07
C GLU A 178 -5.63 3.73 -21.84
N GLN A 179 -6.68 4.24 -21.18
CA GLN A 179 -7.59 5.24 -21.76
C GLN A 179 -6.87 6.55 -22.08
N LEU A 180 -5.93 6.99 -21.23
CA LEU A 180 -5.10 8.17 -21.47
C LEU A 180 -4.17 8.02 -22.69
N GLY A 181 -3.80 6.79 -23.06
CA GLY A 181 -3.05 6.48 -24.28
C GLY A 181 -3.89 6.37 -25.56
N SER A 182 -5.22 6.54 -25.48
CA SER A 182 -6.11 6.41 -26.63
C SER A 182 -5.88 7.53 -27.67
N ALA A 183 -6.04 7.19 -28.96
CA ALA A 183 -6.08 8.19 -30.04
C ALA A 183 -7.30 9.13 -29.92
N ASP A 184 -8.39 8.66 -29.33
CA ASP A 184 -9.61 9.44 -29.11
C ASP A 184 -9.49 10.32 -27.84
N ALA A 185 -9.58 11.63 -28.03
CA ALA A 185 -9.51 12.61 -26.95
C ALA A 185 -10.64 12.45 -25.92
N ALA A 186 -11.85 12.03 -26.32
CA ALA A 186 -12.94 11.80 -25.39
C ALA A 186 -12.61 10.66 -24.42
N VAL A 187 -11.94 9.61 -24.91
CA VAL A 187 -11.46 8.49 -24.08
C VAL A 187 -10.34 8.97 -23.15
N ARG A 188 -9.41 9.80 -23.62
CA ARG A 188 -8.35 10.38 -22.77
C ARG A 188 -8.90 11.23 -21.64
N LEU A 189 -9.89 12.08 -21.92
CA LEU A 189 -10.59 12.88 -20.92
C LEU A 189 -11.28 11.99 -19.88
N GLY A 190 -11.96 10.91 -20.31
CA GLY A 190 -12.52 9.91 -19.40
C GLY A 190 -11.46 9.26 -18.51
N GLY A 191 -10.28 8.96 -19.07
CA GLY A 191 -9.13 8.45 -18.33
C GLY A 191 -8.61 9.44 -17.28
N LEU A 192 -8.49 10.73 -17.61
CA LEU A 192 -8.05 11.77 -16.67
C LEU A 192 -8.98 11.86 -15.44
N TYR A 193 -10.30 11.92 -15.65
CA TYR A 193 -11.26 11.95 -14.54
C TYR A 193 -11.31 10.65 -13.74
N ALA A 194 -11.03 9.51 -14.39
CA ALA A 194 -10.91 8.23 -13.68
C ALA A 194 -9.66 8.19 -12.78
N LEU A 195 -8.52 8.73 -13.24
CA LEU A 195 -7.29 8.88 -12.46
C LEU A 195 -7.50 9.84 -11.28
N GLU A 196 -8.13 10.99 -11.51
CA GLU A 196 -8.50 11.96 -10.47
C GLU A 196 -9.34 11.32 -9.38
N ARG A 197 -10.41 10.62 -9.77
CA ARG A 197 -11.27 9.90 -8.82
C ARG A 197 -10.50 8.81 -8.08
N ALA A 198 -9.55 8.13 -8.71
CA ALA A 198 -8.72 7.13 -8.05
C ALA A 198 -7.83 7.77 -6.97
N ALA A 199 -7.18 8.90 -7.27
CA ALA A 199 -6.40 9.68 -6.30
C ALA A 199 -7.25 10.23 -5.14
N GLN A 200 -8.49 10.65 -5.41
CA GLN A 200 -9.36 11.18 -4.37
C GLN A 200 -9.76 10.12 -3.35
N ASN A 201 -9.94 8.87 -3.82
CA ASN A 201 -10.28 7.75 -2.95
C ASN A 201 -9.08 7.24 -2.12
N ASP A 202 -7.85 7.41 -2.59
CA ASP A 202 -6.64 6.92 -1.91
C ASP A 202 -5.52 7.96 -1.85
N ILE A 203 -5.29 8.49 -0.64
CA ILE A 203 -4.25 9.49 -0.34
C ILE A 203 -2.85 8.97 -0.73
N GLY A 204 -2.57 7.68 -0.50
CA GLY A 204 -1.24 7.11 -0.76
C GLY A 204 -0.86 7.12 -2.25
N GLN A 205 -1.85 7.26 -3.13
CA GLN A 205 -1.68 7.16 -4.58
C GLN A 205 -1.71 8.52 -5.29
N ARG A 206 -1.97 9.62 -4.58
CA ARG A 206 -2.04 10.98 -5.16
C ARG A 206 -0.77 11.35 -5.91
N GLN A 207 0.40 11.07 -5.33
CA GLN A 207 1.69 11.32 -5.97
C GLN A 207 1.86 10.49 -7.26
N THR A 208 1.45 9.22 -7.26
CA THR A 208 1.50 8.37 -8.44
C THR A 208 0.65 8.95 -9.57
N ILE A 209 -0.55 9.42 -9.27
CA ILE A 209 -1.45 10.03 -10.25
C ILE A 209 -0.90 11.36 -10.77
N VAL A 210 -0.40 12.23 -9.88
CA VAL A 210 0.25 13.49 -10.28
C VAL A 210 1.45 13.23 -11.19
N ASN A 211 2.27 12.22 -10.89
CA ASN A 211 3.40 11.84 -11.74
C ASN A 211 2.96 11.43 -13.16
N VAL A 212 1.82 10.73 -13.29
CA VAL A 212 1.25 10.36 -14.61
C VAL A 212 0.75 11.59 -15.36
N LEU A 213 0.04 12.50 -14.69
CA LEU A 213 -0.42 13.75 -15.30
C LEU A 213 0.76 14.61 -15.77
N CYS A 214 1.79 14.74 -14.93
CA CYS A 214 3.05 15.38 -15.26
C CYS A 214 3.76 14.70 -16.45
N ALA A 215 3.81 13.36 -16.49
CA ALA A 215 4.37 12.62 -17.63
C ALA A 215 3.60 12.90 -18.93
N TYR A 216 2.27 12.95 -18.87
CA TYR A 216 1.42 13.29 -20.01
C TYR A 216 1.72 14.71 -20.53
N LEU A 217 1.76 15.70 -19.64
CA LEU A 217 2.02 17.10 -19.98
C LEU A 217 3.43 17.32 -20.57
N ARG A 218 4.41 16.51 -20.18
CA ARG A 218 5.78 16.52 -20.73
C ARG A 218 5.89 15.94 -22.14
N MET A 219 4.87 15.25 -22.65
CA MET A 219 4.92 14.77 -24.04
C MET A 219 4.98 15.96 -25.02
N PRO A 220 5.75 15.86 -26.12
CA PRO A 220 5.91 16.95 -27.08
C PRO A 220 4.58 17.49 -27.58
N TYR A 221 4.45 18.82 -27.60
CA TYR A 221 3.21 19.47 -27.97
C TYR A 221 3.48 20.83 -28.61
N GLN A 222 2.72 21.14 -29.66
CA GLN A 222 2.72 22.46 -30.30
C GLN A 222 1.33 23.05 -30.17
N PRO A 223 1.16 24.13 -29.39
CA PRO A 223 -0.15 24.74 -29.19
C PRO A 223 -0.70 25.30 -30.51
N PRO A 224 -2.03 25.23 -30.73
CA PRO A 224 -2.67 25.90 -31.87
C PRO A 224 -2.34 27.40 -31.87
N VAL A 225 -2.08 27.98 -33.06
CA VAL A 225 -1.67 29.39 -33.25
C VAL A 225 -2.60 30.40 -32.55
N ALA A 226 -3.89 30.08 -32.41
CA ALA A 226 -4.84 30.92 -31.69
C ALA A 226 -4.56 31.01 -30.18
N ALA A 227 -4.10 29.93 -29.54
CA ALA A 227 -3.75 29.94 -28.12
C ALA A 227 -2.48 30.77 -27.85
N ALA A 228 -1.51 30.74 -28.78
CA ALA A 228 -0.34 31.60 -28.72
C ALA A 228 -0.67 33.09 -28.90
N ALA A 229 -1.76 33.42 -29.60
CA ALA A 229 -2.19 34.81 -29.86
C ALA A 229 -3.03 35.44 -28.74
N VAL A 230 -3.64 34.64 -27.86
CA VAL A 230 -4.48 35.15 -26.75
C VAL A 230 -3.64 35.82 -25.66
N GLY A 231 -2.34 35.51 -25.56
CA GLY A 231 -1.42 36.21 -24.65
C GLY A 231 -0.94 37.59 -25.13
N GLY A 232 -1.24 38.01 -26.36
CA GLY A 232 -0.60 39.17 -26.99
C GLY A 232 -1.49 40.38 -27.33
N ARG A 233 -2.73 40.47 -26.84
CA ARG A 233 -3.65 41.56 -27.24
C ARG A 233 -4.32 42.27 -26.07
N ALA A 234 -3.56 43.20 -25.50
CA ALA A 234 -4.07 44.47 -24.98
C ALA A 234 -3.08 45.62 -25.32
N HIS A 235 -2.73 45.76 -26.60
CA HIS A 235 -2.19 47.01 -27.11
C HIS A 235 -2.95 47.38 -28.38
N GLU A 236 -3.95 48.26 -28.24
CA GLU A 236 -4.54 48.98 -29.36
C GLU A 236 -3.45 49.84 -29.99
N VAL A 237 -2.91 49.41 -31.13
CA VAL A 237 -2.18 50.27 -32.05
C VAL A 237 -3.10 50.54 -33.22
N ASN A 238 -3.63 51.75 -33.24
CA ASN A 238 -4.21 52.39 -34.40
C ASN A 238 -3.16 52.45 -35.53
N GLY A 239 -3.57 52.12 -36.75
CA GLY A 239 -2.91 52.57 -37.98
C GLY A 239 -2.02 51.56 -38.70
N ASP A 240 -2.53 51.11 -39.85
CA ASP A 240 -1.83 50.74 -41.09
C ASP A 240 -0.65 49.76 -41.07
N LEU A 241 -0.89 48.52 -41.53
CA LEU A 241 0.13 47.68 -42.18
C LEU A 241 -0.48 46.79 -43.28
N PRO A 242 -0.01 46.85 -44.53
CA PRO A 242 0.02 45.71 -45.44
C PRO A 242 1.38 45.03 -45.32
N VAL A 243 1.44 43.87 -44.66
CA VAL A 243 2.62 43.00 -44.71
C VAL A 243 2.12 41.59 -45.04
N GLU A 244 2.25 41.22 -46.30
CA GLU A 244 2.17 39.82 -46.73
C GLU A 244 3.30 39.04 -46.06
N LEU A 245 2.95 38.23 -45.06
CA LEU A 245 3.84 37.18 -44.55
C LEU A 245 3.78 35.99 -45.51
N PRO A 246 4.92 35.37 -45.86
CA PRO A 246 4.95 34.27 -46.80
C PRO A 246 4.26 33.05 -46.16
N LEU A 247 3.05 32.77 -46.63
CA LEU A 247 2.34 31.53 -46.39
C LEU A 247 3.14 30.38 -47.00
N GLY A 248 3.89 29.68 -46.15
CA GLY A 248 4.36 28.33 -46.45
C GLY A 248 3.15 27.43 -46.65
N SER A 249 2.83 27.19 -47.92
CA SER A 249 1.78 26.31 -48.40
C SER A 249 2.11 24.85 -48.12
N GLY A 250 1.90 24.43 -46.87
CA GLY A 250 1.46 23.08 -46.58
C GLY A 250 -0.03 23.17 -46.25
N GLU A 251 -0.91 22.65 -47.10
CA GLU A 251 -2.32 22.45 -46.76
C GLU A 251 -2.39 21.53 -45.53
N ARG A 252 -2.35 22.10 -44.31
CA ARG A 252 -2.57 21.35 -43.07
C ARG A 252 -3.97 20.76 -43.16
N GLN A 253 -4.07 19.43 -43.12
CA GLN A 253 -5.35 18.75 -43.27
C GLN A 253 -6.32 19.24 -42.18
N PRO A 254 -7.62 19.40 -42.47
CA PRO A 254 -8.62 19.78 -41.47
C PRO A 254 -8.72 18.82 -40.27
N GLN A 255 -8.13 17.62 -40.37
CA GLN A 255 -7.99 16.65 -39.28
C GLN A 255 -6.87 17.06 -38.32
N ASP A 256 -5.67 17.41 -38.80
CA ASP A 256 -4.55 17.88 -37.95
C ASP A 256 -4.93 19.07 -37.05
N GLY A 257 -5.70 20.02 -37.60
CA GLY A 257 -6.19 21.17 -36.84
C GLY A 257 -7.27 20.83 -35.81
N ARG A 258 -8.08 19.78 -36.05
CA ARG A 258 -9.06 19.27 -35.07
C ARG A 258 -8.36 18.49 -33.97
N ASP A 259 -7.42 17.62 -34.32
CA ASP A 259 -6.68 16.79 -33.38
C ASP A 259 -5.82 17.66 -32.44
N ALA A 260 -5.21 18.71 -32.96
CA ALA A 260 -4.50 19.70 -32.13
C ALA A 260 -5.43 20.44 -31.15
N LYS A 261 -6.66 20.80 -31.57
CA LYS A 261 -7.66 21.42 -30.68
C LYS A 261 -8.18 20.44 -29.62
N LEU A 262 -8.35 19.17 -29.98
CA LEU A 262 -8.77 18.13 -29.03
C LEU A 262 -7.66 17.85 -28.01
N GLU A 263 -6.41 17.76 -28.46
CA GLU A 263 -5.24 17.61 -27.58
C GLU A 263 -5.06 18.81 -26.65
N PHE A 264 -5.29 20.02 -27.16
CA PHE A 264 -5.33 21.24 -26.37
C PHE A 264 -6.31 21.12 -25.19
N GLN A 265 -7.52 20.63 -25.43
CA GLN A 265 -8.53 20.45 -24.37
C GLN A 265 -8.10 19.40 -23.33
N VAL A 266 -7.53 18.27 -23.75
CA VAL A 266 -7.06 17.22 -22.83
C VAL A 266 -5.96 17.76 -21.91
N ARG A 267 -5.03 18.56 -22.46
CA ARG A 267 -3.96 19.19 -21.68
C ARG A 267 -4.49 20.25 -20.72
N LEU A 268 -5.44 21.07 -21.14
CA LEU A 268 -6.11 22.01 -20.22
C LEU A 268 -6.80 21.28 -19.08
N THR A 269 -7.45 20.14 -19.34
CA THR A 269 -8.05 19.32 -18.29
C THR A 269 -6.99 18.77 -17.33
N ALA A 270 -5.88 18.24 -17.84
CA ALA A 270 -4.79 17.76 -16.98
C ALA A 270 -4.18 18.87 -16.11
N GLN A 271 -3.94 20.06 -16.67
CA GLN A 271 -3.50 21.24 -15.90
C GLN A 271 -4.56 21.64 -14.86
N GLY A 272 -5.84 21.66 -15.25
CA GLY A 272 -6.95 22.01 -14.35
C GLY A 272 -7.08 21.08 -13.14
N ILE A 273 -6.87 19.77 -13.34
CA ILE A 273 -6.81 18.79 -12.24
C ILE A 273 -5.65 19.10 -11.29
N LEU A 274 -4.45 19.41 -11.83
CA LEU A 274 -3.31 19.81 -11.01
C LEU A 274 -3.60 21.09 -10.24
N THR A 275 -4.12 22.14 -10.89
CA THR A 275 -4.49 23.41 -10.25
C THR A 275 -5.50 23.18 -9.13
N LEU A 276 -6.58 22.43 -9.41
CA LEU A 276 -7.65 22.15 -8.44
C LEU A 276 -7.11 21.52 -7.15
N HIS A 277 -6.24 20.52 -7.30
CA HIS A 277 -5.78 19.74 -6.16
C HIS A 277 -4.56 20.32 -5.47
N LEU A 278 -3.77 21.17 -6.14
CA LEU A 278 -2.58 21.78 -5.55
C LEU A 278 -2.86 23.17 -4.96
N THR A 279 -3.96 23.81 -5.31
CA THR A 279 -4.39 25.08 -4.72
C THR A 279 -5.01 24.87 -3.34
N CYS A 280 -4.47 25.56 -2.34
CA CYS A 280 -5.01 25.55 -0.99
C CYS A 280 -6.32 26.36 -0.95
N PRO A 281 -7.44 25.79 -0.49
CA PRO A 281 -8.67 26.53 -0.27
C PRO A 281 -8.47 27.45 0.94
N LEU A 282 -8.16 28.72 0.69
CA LEU A 282 -7.94 29.68 1.77
C LEU A 282 -9.23 29.97 2.55
N ASP A 283 -9.20 29.75 3.87
CA ASP A 283 -10.01 30.51 4.83
C ASP A 283 -9.12 31.66 5.35
N PRO A 284 -9.50 32.94 5.14
CA PRO A 284 -8.72 34.09 5.59
C PRO A 284 -8.56 34.19 7.12
N ALA A 285 -9.23 33.34 7.91
CA ALA A 285 -9.02 33.25 9.36
C ALA A 285 -7.82 32.37 9.78
N TYR A 286 -7.21 31.61 8.87
CA TYR A 286 -6.16 30.64 9.19
C TYR A 286 -4.78 31.07 8.66
N ASP A 287 -3.87 31.31 9.61
CA ASP A 287 -2.44 31.47 9.38
C ASP A 287 -1.86 30.25 8.63
N MET A 288 -1.16 30.51 7.52
CA MET A 288 -0.89 29.60 6.38
C MET A 288 -0.04 28.34 6.67
N VAL A 289 0.24 27.99 7.93
CA VAL A 289 1.17 26.87 8.26
C VAL A 289 0.65 25.96 9.38
N ARG A 290 -0.67 25.93 9.63
CA ARG A 290 -1.26 24.86 10.45
C ARG A 290 -1.97 23.84 9.57
N PHE A 291 -1.14 22.98 8.98
CA PHE A 291 -1.43 21.61 8.55
C PHE A 291 -2.91 21.35 8.28
N CYS A 292 -3.38 21.54 7.04
CA CYS A 292 -4.48 20.72 6.56
C CYS A 292 -3.91 19.31 6.40
N PRO A 293 -4.13 18.36 7.34
CA PRO A 293 -3.68 17.00 7.11
C PRO A 293 -4.36 16.49 5.83
N PRO A 294 -3.67 15.66 5.03
CA PRO A 294 -4.28 15.09 3.85
C PRO A 294 -5.58 14.38 4.25
N SER A 295 -6.68 14.80 3.64
CA SER A 295 -8.01 14.26 3.91
C SER A 295 -8.63 13.72 2.63
N ARG A 296 -9.42 12.64 2.75
CA ARG A 296 -10.14 12.04 1.62
C ARG A 296 -11.35 12.88 1.17
N THR A 297 -11.74 13.85 1.99
CA THR A 297 -12.89 14.73 1.77
C THR A 297 -12.51 16.10 1.25
N SER A 298 -11.23 16.48 1.34
CA SER A 298 -10.72 17.72 0.75
C SER A 298 -10.26 17.45 -0.67
N ASP A 299 -10.58 18.38 -1.55
CA ASP A 299 -10.02 18.41 -2.91
C ASP A 299 -8.55 18.82 -2.88
N PHE A 300 -8.06 19.45 -1.81
CA PHE A 300 -6.65 19.85 -1.71
C PHE A 300 -5.73 18.69 -1.29
N TRP A 301 -4.63 18.53 -2.02
CA TRP A 301 -3.62 17.50 -1.88
C TRP A 301 -2.27 18.13 -1.52
N PRO A 302 -1.97 18.28 -0.22
CA PRO A 302 -0.75 18.96 0.22
C PRO A 302 0.50 18.09 0.02
N PHE A 303 1.67 18.75 -0.04
CA PHE A 303 3.01 18.13 -0.06
C PHE A 303 3.29 17.22 -1.28
N LEU A 304 2.77 17.56 -2.45
CA LEU A 304 3.05 16.82 -3.68
C LEU A 304 4.22 17.39 -4.46
N ASP A 305 4.95 16.51 -5.14
CA ASP A 305 6.02 16.85 -6.06
C ASP A 305 5.45 16.96 -7.49
N ILE A 306 5.81 18.02 -8.22
CA ILE A 306 5.47 18.21 -9.63
C ILE A 306 6.74 18.29 -10.48
N ASP A 307 6.77 17.48 -11.54
CA ASP A 307 7.84 17.47 -12.54
C ASP A 307 7.25 17.75 -13.93
N LEU A 308 7.32 19.01 -14.32
CA LEU A 308 6.87 19.53 -15.61
C LEU A 308 8.07 19.98 -16.46
N THR A 309 9.23 19.34 -16.25
CA THR A 309 10.45 19.58 -17.03
C THR A 309 10.20 19.39 -18.53
N GLY A 310 10.50 20.41 -19.33
CA GLY A 310 10.30 20.42 -20.77
C GLY A 310 8.84 20.46 -21.24
N ALA A 311 7.87 20.60 -20.32
CA ALA A 311 6.46 20.65 -20.68
C ALA A 311 6.12 21.97 -21.37
N THR A 312 5.17 21.95 -22.30
CA THR A 312 4.53 23.16 -22.83
C THR A 312 3.20 23.37 -22.12
N LEU A 313 3.15 24.40 -21.28
CA LEU A 313 2.02 24.72 -20.40
C LEU A 313 1.30 25.95 -20.96
N ILE A 314 -0.03 25.93 -20.90
CA ILE A 314 -0.89 26.97 -21.50
C ILE A 314 -1.67 27.66 -20.39
N ASP A 315 -1.57 28.99 -20.33
CA ASP A 315 -2.24 29.83 -19.35
C ASP A 315 -2.16 29.24 -17.93
N TRP A 316 -0.95 28.80 -17.55
CA TRP A 316 -0.74 28.03 -16.33
C TRP A 316 -1.11 28.87 -15.11
N ALA A 317 -1.97 28.32 -14.27
CA ALA A 317 -2.40 28.97 -13.04
C ALA A 317 -2.27 27.99 -11.88
N LEU A 318 -1.50 28.38 -10.87
CA LEU A 318 -1.43 27.71 -9.60
C LEU A 318 -1.48 28.77 -8.49
N PRO A 319 -2.59 29.50 -8.33
CA PRO A 319 -2.69 30.46 -7.24
C PRO A 319 -2.76 29.71 -5.90
N GLN A 320 -2.14 30.27 -4.87
CA GLN A 320 -2.19 29.76 -3.49
C GLN A 320 -1.81 28.26 -3.41
N GLY A 321 -0.93 27.84 -4.32
CA GLY A 321 -0.50 26.46 -4.44
C GLY A 321 0.38 26.05 -3.26
N TYR A 322 0.34 24.78 -2.90
CA TYR A 322 1.28 24.21 -1.94
C TYR A 322 1.92 22.95 -2.50
N VAL A 323 3.21 23.05 -2.82
CA VAL A 323 3.96 21.97 -3.47
C VAL A 323 5.24 21.68 -2.69
N SER A 324 5.60 20.40 -2.61
CA SER A 324 6.85 19.94 -2.00
C SER A 324 8.01 20.27 -2.92
N LYS A 325 8.03 19.70 -4.13
CA LYS A 325 9.03 19.97 -5.15
C LYS A 325 8.37 20.47 -6.43
N ALA A 326 8.93 21.48 -7.07
CA ALA A 326 8.44 22.01 -8.34
C ALA A 326 9.57 22.13 -9.36
N LEU A 327 9.53 21.28 -10.38
CA LEU A 327 10.50 21.26 -11.48
C LEU A 327 9.83 21.73 -12.77
N PHE A 328 10.29 22.85 -13.29
CA PHE A 328 9.88 23.47 -14.54
C PHE A 328 11.09 23.70 -15.46
N GLU A 329 12.15 22.91 -15.30
CA GLU A 329 13.39 23.08 -16.07
C GLU A 329 13.08 22.93 -17.57
N ASN A 330 13.52 23.89 -18.39
CA ASN A 330 13.24 23.95 -19.83
C ASN A 330 11.74 23.93 -20.22
N ALA A 331 10.83 24.20 -19.27
CA ALA A 331 9.41 24.30 -19.58
C ALA A 331 9.10 25.56 -20.39
N VAL A 332 8.08 25.48 -21.25
CA VAL A 332 7.59 26.62 -22.04
C VAL A 332 6.20 26.97 -21.56
N PHE A 333 6.05 28.19 -21.03
CA PHE A 333 4.78 28.74 -20.60
C PHE A 333 4.24 29.67 -21.67
N VAL A 334 3.11 29.31 -22.25
CA VAL A 334 2.43 30.06 -23.32
C VAL A 334 1.23 30.78 -22.72
N GLY A 335 1.19 32.11 -22.89
CA GLY A 335 0.15 32.95 -22.31
C GLY A 335 0.48 33.39 -20.88
N ARG A 336 -0.56 33.72 -20.10
CA ARG A 336 -0.39 34.25 -18.74
C ARG A 336 -0.01 33.14 -17.78
N THR A 337 0.96 33.39 -16.92
CA THR A 337 1.37 32.42 -15.89
C THR A 337 1.21 32.99 -14.48
N VAL A 338 0.53 32.27 -13.59
CA VAL A 338 0.21 32.72 -12.23
C VAL A 338 0.74 31.72 -11.20
N PHE A 339 1.62 32.22 -10.33
CA PHE A 339 2.12 31.53 -9.13
C PHE A 339 1.86 32.37 -7.86
N ASP A 340 0.85 33.24 -7.90
CA ASP A 340 0.54 34.14 -6.78
C ASP A 340 0.24 33.35 -5.51
N GLY A 341 0.87 33.68 -4.39
CA GLY A 341 0.67 33.04 -3.09
C GLY A 341 1.14 31.59 -3.01
N VAL A 342 1.90 31.08 -3.99
CA VAL A 342 2.41 29.70 -3.96
C VAL A 342 3.46 29.53 -2.88
N ALA A 343 3.31 28.49 -2.06
CA ALA A 343 4.34 28.02 -1.16
C ALA A 343 5.09 26.82 -1.78
N PHE A 344 6.36 27.06 -2.10
CA PHE A 344 7.30 26.01 -2.48
C PHE A 344 8.01 25.50 -1.22
N ALA A 345 7.55 24.38 -0.66
CA ALA A 345 8.08 23.83 0.59
C ALA A 345 9.52 23.30 0.44
N GLY A 346 9.88 22.85 -0.76
CA GLY A 346 11.21 22.36 -1.15
C GLY A 346 11.74 23.09 -2.38
N GLU A 347 12.40 22.35 -3.27
CA GLU A 347 13.09 22.95 -4.43
C GLU A 347 12.10 23.50 -5.47
N ALA A 348 12.36 24.72 -5.94
CA ALA A 348 11.65 25.36 -7.05
C ALA A 348 12.65 25.67 -8.18
N ARG A 349 12.65 24.85 -9.24
CA ARG A 349 13.60 24.97 -10.36
C ARG A 349 12.89 25.41 -11.62
N PHE A 350 13.28 26.57 -12.13
CA PHE A 350 12.81 27.13 -13.39
C PHE A 350 13.94 27.17 -14.44
N GLY A 351 15.07 26.51 -14.20
CA GLY A 351 16.27 26.59 -15.04
C GLY A 351 15.99 26.42 -16.53
N GLY A 352 16.36 27.39 -17.37
CA GLY A 352 16.14 27.35 -18.81
C GLY A 352 14.68 27.47 -19.26
N ALA A 353 13.73 27.73 -18.35
CA ALA A 353 12.33 27.90 -18.70
C ALA A 353 12.11 29.17 -19.55
N ARG A 354 11.04 29.16 -20.34
CA ARG A 354 10.62 30.27 -21.19
C ARG A 354 9.19 30.68 -20.86
N PHE A 355 8.99 31.96 -20.56
CA PHE A 355 7.67 32.57 -20.34
C PHE A 355 7.34 33.52 -21.49
N ASP A 356 6.32 33.19 -22.27
CA ASP A 356 5.92 33.94 -23.47
C ASP A 356 4.93 35.09 -23.19
N GLY A 357 4.43 35.21 -21.97
CA GLY A 357 3.55 36.29 -21.54
C GLY A 357 3.86 36.75 -20.11
N GLU A 358 2.94 37.53 -19.55
CA GLU A 358 3.00 38.00 -18.16
C GLU A 358 3.13 36.83 -17.17
N VAL A 359 4.08 36.94 -16.24
CA VAL A 359 4.25 35.99 -15.14
C VAL A 359 4.25 36.71 -13.80
N ARG A 360 3.49 36.16 -12.85
CA ARG A 360 3.38 36.70 -11.50
C ARG A 360 3.69 35.64 -10.46
N PHE A 361 4.52 36.04 -9.49
CA PHE A 361 4.90 35.30 -8.29
C PHE A 361 4.58 36.14 -7.04
N ASP A 362 3.54 36.97 -7.11
CA ASP A 362 3.19 37.89 -6.04
C ASP A 362 2.82 37.07 -4.78
N ASP A 363 3.26 37.49 -3.59
CA ASP A 363 3.08 36.75 -2.33
C ASP A 363 3.64 35.31 -2.32
N ALA A 364 4.46 34.90 -3.30
CA ALA A 364 5.04 33.56 -3.32
C ALA A 364 6.07 33.38 -2.19
N VAL A 365 6.11 32.17 -1.61
CA VAL A 365 7.01 31.81 -0.50
C VAL A 365 7.91 30.65 -0.90
N PHE A 366 9.23 30.87 -0.86
CA PHE A 366 10.25 29.89 -1.21
C PHE A 366 10.95 29.35 0.06
N HIS A 367 10.49 28.21 0.58
CA HIS A 367 11.09 27.54 1.76
C HIS A 367 12.35 26.74 1.41
N GLY A 368 12.40 26.14 0.21
CA GLY A 368 13.58 25.46 -0.33
C GLY A 368 14.20 26.23 -1.51
N VAL A 369 15.33 25.75 -2.04
CA VAL A 369 16.18 26.46 -3.02
C VAL A 369 15.37 26.87 -4.26
N ALA A 370 15.51 28.13 -4.66
CA ALA A 370 14.88 28.69 -5.85
C ALA A 370 15.94 28.98 -6.92
N SER A 371 15.75 28.45 -8.13
CA SER A 371 16.68 28.68 -9.24
C SER A 371 15.95 29.14 -10.49
N PHE A 372 16.28 30.35 -10.93
CA PHE A 372 15.84 30.98 -12.17
C PHE A 372 17.01 31.15 -13.17
N ALA A 373 18.00 30.26 -13.11
CA ALA A 373 19.13 30.26 -14.03
C ALA A 373 18.67 30.13 -15.49
N ASP A 374 19.24 30.93 -16.40
CA ASP A 374 18.96 30.89 -17.85
C ASP A 374 17.46 31.02 -18.24
N VAL A 375 16.63 31.56 -17.34
CA VAL A 375 15.21 31.80 -17.64
C VAL A 375 15.04 32.94 -18.64
N ARG A 376 14.11 32.76 -19.57
CA ARG A 376 13.73 33.80 -20.54
C ARG A 376 12.31 34.27 -20.28
N PHE A 377 12.17 35.57 -20.06
CA PHE A 377 10.87 36.22 -19.92
C PHE A 377 10.61 37.13 -21.11
N ALA A 378 9.42 37.03 -21.71
CA ALA A 378 8.97 37.97 -22.74
C ALA A 378 8.63 39.35 -22.14
N GLU A 379 8.13 39.35 -20.90
CA GLU A 379 7.79 40.54 -20.11
C GLU A 379 8.42 40.46 -18.71
N PRO A 380 8.74 41.58 -18.04
CA PRO A 380 9.33 41.55 -16.70
C PRO A 380 8.46 40.77 -15.70
N PRO A 381 9.03 39.84 -14.91
CA PRO A 381 8.27 39.07 -13.94
C PRO A 381 7.92 39.92 -12.71
N SER A 382 6.73 39.68 -12.14
CA SER A 382 6.31 40.29 -10.87
C SER A 382 6.61 39.37 -9.69
N PHE A 383 7.21 39.91 -8.63
CA PHE A 383 7.51 39.23 -7.36
C PHE A 383 7.08 40.12 -6.16
N ASN A 384 5.96 40.83 -6.29
CA ASN A 384 5.53 41.75 -5.23
C ASN A 384 5.26 40.95 -3.95
N ASP A 385 5.83 41.40 -2.83
CA ASP A 385 5.71 40.74 -1.53
C ASP A 385 6.17 39.26 -1.46
N ALA A 386 6.81 38.75 -2.52
CA ALA A 386 7.42 37.43 -2.51
C ALA A 386 8.55 37.34 -1.48
N SER A 387 8.72 36.18 -0.87
CA SER A 387 9.72 35.96 0.18
C SER A 387 10.41 34.61 0.06
N ALA A 388 11.65 34.54 0.53
CA ALA A 388 12.40 33.29 0.63
C ALA A 388 13.01 33.14 2.01
N GLU A 389 13.26 31.89 2.40
CA GLU A 389 13.87 31.60 3.68
C GLU A 389 15.35 32.01 3.72
N SER A 390 15.74 32.79 4.72
CA SER A 390 17.10 33.31 4.89
C SER A 390 18.00 32.24 5.52
N GLN A 391 18.59 31.37 4.69
CA GLN A 391 19.56 30.35 5.13
C GLN A 391 20.88 30.46 4.36
N SER A 392 22.00 30.43 5.06
CA SER A 392 23.35 30.66 4.51
C SER A 392 23.85 29.56 3.55
N THR A 393 23.22 28.39 3.54
CA THR A 393 23.57 27.25 2.69
C THR A 393 22.84 27.24 1.35
N ARG A 394 21.87 28.15 1.14
CA ARG A 394 21.07 28.19 -0.09
C ARG A 394 21.84 28.88 -1.20
N SER A 395 21.87 28.25 -2.38
CA SER A 395 22.41 28.82 -3.61
C SER A 395 21.26 29.28 -4.51
N ASP A 396 20.48 30.24 -4.03
CA ASP A 396 19.36 30.78 -4.79
C ASP A 396 19.86 31.62 -5.98
N VAL A 397 19.18 31.48 -7.12
CA VAL A 397 19.45 32.24 -8.34
C VAL A 397 18.17 32.96 -8.71
N TRP A 398 18.13 34.28 -8.52
CA TRP A 398 16.97 35.11 -8.83
C TRP A 398 17.04 35.68 -10.26
N PRO A 399 15.89 36.02 -10.86
CA PRO A 399 15.87 36.71 -12.16
C PRO A 399 16.64 38.05 -12.12
N PRO A 400 17.14 38.53 -13.26
CA PRO A 400 17.77 39.85 -13.35
C PRO A 400 16.86 40.95 -12.79
N GLY A 401 17.44 41.87 -12.00
CA GLY A 401 16.70 42.96 -11.34
C GLY A 401 16.07 42.58 -10.01
N TRP A 402 16.07 41.29 -9.62
CA TRP A 402 15.53 40.85 -8.33
C TRP A 402 16.63 40.26 -7.44
N ARG A 403 16.57 40.57 -6.15
CA ARG A 403 17.42 39.94 -5.13
C ARG A 403 16.70 39.85 -3.80
N LEU A 404 17.23 39.04 -2.88
CA LEU A 404 16.78 39.09 -1.50
C LEU A 404 17.19 40.41 -0.86
N GLY A 405 16.26 41.02 -0.13
CA GLY A 405 16.54 42.15 0.74
C GLY A 405 17.46 41.78 1.91
N GLN A 406 17.60 42.69 2.86
CA GLN A 406 18.23 42.38 4.14
C GLN A 406 17.13 42.29 5.21
N SER A 407 17.06 41.17 5.93
CA SER A 407 16.13 40.99 7.05
C SER A 407 16.71 39.99 8.05
N ASP A 408 16.53 40.29 9.34
CA ASP A 408 16.87 39.39 10.46
C ASP A 408 15.76 38.35 10.73
N SER A 409 14.68 38.37 9.95
CA SER A 409 13.58 37.43 10.07
C SER A 409 13.83 36.15 9.27
N ARG A 410 13.14 35.06 9.63
CA ARG A 410 13.27 33.76 8.94
C ARG A 410 12.98 33.88 7.44
N PHE A 411 12.05 34.74 7.04
CA PHE A 411 11.69 34.99 5.65
C PHE A 411 12.08 36.39 5.23
N THR A 412 12.89 36.50 4.20
CA THR A 412 13.33 37.78 3.64
C THR A 412 12.57 38.05 2.35
N LYS A 413 12.01 39.26 2.23
CA LYS A 413 11.30 39.68 1.01
C LYS A 413 12.28 39.90 -0.15
N LEU A 414 11.83 39.59 -1.36
CA LEU A 414 12.50 39.98 -2.57
C LEU A 414 12.32 41.48 -2.80
N VAL A 415 13.36 42.12 -3.33
CA VAL A 415 13.36 43.52 -3.71
C VAL A 415 13.81 43.65 -5.16
N HIS A 416 13.16 44.56 -5.89
CA HIS A 416 13.57 44.95 -7.22
C HIS A 416 14.64 46.04 -7.11
N GLU A 417 15.75 45.89 -7.85
CA GLU A 417 16.85 46.87 -7.90
C GLU A 417 16.55 48.09 -8.78
#